data_AF-A0A2U2HN82-F1
#
_entry.id   AF-A0A2U2HN82-F1
#
_cell.length_a   1.000
_cell.length_b   1.000
_cell.length_c   1.000
_cell.angle_alpha   90.00
_cell.angle_beta   90.00
_cell.angle_gamma   90.00
#
_symmetry.space_group_name_H-M   'P 1'
#
loop_
_entity.id
_entity.type
_entity.pdbx_description
1 polymer ?
#
loop_
_entity_poly.entity_id
_entity_poly.type
_entity_poly.pdbx_seq_one_letter_code
_entity_poly.pdbx_strand_id
1 'polypeptide(L)'
;MNNDDIPVWRLNLLRAFYLLVTVGLMVSFGPLMLQHSDLWAQRKGETAALLTGLAIVCLWGLRYPLQLLPLLIFELVWKVVWLLAIAAPMWLGGTMTPGVEETVFACLMGVVLTPLVLPWRYIAYHYFKKTAQRWR
;
A
#
# COMPACT_ATOMS: atom_id res chain seq x y z
N MET A 1 -24.28 4.70 6.11
CA MET A 1 -23.37 4.03 7.07
C MET A 1 -22.57 5.14 7.73
N ASN A 2 -22.89 5.40 8.99
CA ASN A 2 -22.19 6.40 9.80
C ASN A 2 -20.87 5.79 10.30
N ASN A 3 -19.89 6.60 10.66
CA ASN A 3 -18.60 6.09 11.14
C ASN A 3 -18.74 5.25 12.43
N ASP A 4 -19.77 5.55 13.22
CA ASP A 4 -20.10 4.86 14.47
C ASP A 4 -20.59 3.41 14.26
N ASP A 5 -20.96 3.05 13.02
CA ASP A 5 -21.37 1.68 12.67
C ASP A 5 -20.16 0.71 12.60
N ILE A 6 -18.93 1.22 12.64
CA ILE A 6 -17.71 0.41 12.57
C ILE A 6 -17.21 0.09 13.98
N PRO A 7 -17.10 -1.19 14.35
CA PRO A 7 -16.68 -1.56 15.69
C PRO A 7 -15.21 -1.17 15.94
N VAL A 8 -14.91 -0.81 17.19
CA VAL A 8 -13.59 -0.30 17.61
C VAL A 8 -12.46 -1.29 17.29
N TRP A 9 -12.71 -2.61 17.40
CA TRP A 9 -11.71 -3.62 17.06
C TRP A 9 -11.26 -3.52 15.59
N ARG A 10 -12.16 -3.18 14.67
CA ARG A 10 -11.85 -3.02 13.24
C ARG A 10 -11.05 -1.76 12.98
N LEU A 11 -11.33 -0.69 13.73
CA LEU A 11 -10.51 0.53 13.70
C LEU A 11 -9.10 0.26 14.22
N ASN A 12 -8.96 -0.52 15.30
CA ASN A 12 -7.65 -0.90 15.84
C ASN A 12 -6.90 -1.82 14.89
N LEU A 13 -7.59 -2.75 14.21
CA LEU A 13 -6.99 -3.58 13.16
C LEU A 13 -6.45 -2.72 12.00
N LEU A 14 -7.23 -1.71 11.56
CA LEU A 14 -6.75 -0.76 10.56
C LEU A 14 -5.51 0.00 11.03
N ARG A 15 -5.49 0.49 12.28
CA ARG A 15 -4.30 1.18 12.84
C ARG A 15 -3.08 0.27 12.89
N ALA A 16 -3.25 -0.97 13.36
CA ALA A 16 -2.18 -1.96 13.37
C ALA A 16 -1.66 -2.21 11.94
N PHE A 17 -2.55 -2.25 10.95
CA PHE A 17 -2.17 -2.42 9.56
C PHE A 17 -1.45 -1.20 8.98
N TYR A 18 -1.90 0.02 9.27
CA TYR A 18 -1.13 1.24 8.93
C TYR A 18 0.26 1.21 9.54
N LEU A 19 0.38 0.80 10.81
CA LEU A 19 1.69 0.67 11.46
C LEU A 19 2.57 -0.36 10.75
N LEU A 20 2.01 -1.53 10.41
CA LEU A 20 2.71 -2.59 9.69
C LEU A 20 3.20 -2.10 8.31
N VAL A 21 2.36 -1.41 7.56
CA VAL A 21 2.73 -0.82 6.25
C VAL A 21 3.83 0.22 6.43
N THR A 22 3.69 1.14 7.40
CA THR A 22 4.71 2.15 7.68
C THR A 22 6.05 1.51 8.00
N VAL A 23 6.08 0.55 8.94
CA VAL A 23 7.32 -0.10 9.36
C VAL A 23 7.92 -0.90 8.21
N GLY A 24 7.12 -1.70 7.49
CA GLY A 24 7.59 -2.49 6.36
C GLY A 24 8.23 -1.61 5.27
N LEU A 25 7.54 -0.54 4.86
CA LEU A 25 8.07 0.37 3.85
C LEU A 25 9.28 1.16 4.34
N MET A 26 9.28 1.64 5.58
CA MET A 26 10.42 2.38 6.13
C MET A 26 11.67 1.51 6.26
N VAL A 27 11.53 0.24 6.65
CA VAL A 27 12.67 -0.68 6.73
C VAL A 27 13.21 -1.01 5.33
N SER A 28 12.33 -1.23 4.34
CA SER A 28 12.74 -1.59 2.99
C SER A 28 13.27 -0.42 2.15
N PHE A 29 12.67 0.77 2.27
CA PHE A 29 12.95 1.92 1.40
C PHE A 29 13.58 3.11 2.11
N GLY A 30 13.39 3.25 3.43
CA GLY A 30 13.96 4.36 4.20
C GLY A 30 15.49 4.45 4.12
N PRO A 31 16.25 3.36 4.33
CA PRO A 31 17.71 3.39 4.21
C PRO A 31 18.19 3.77 2.81
N LEU A 32 17.41 3.48 1.76
CA LEU A 32 17.77 3.79 0.39
C LEU A 32 17.78 5.31 0.13
N MET A 33 17.05 6.09 0.92
CA MET A 33 17.06 7.56 0.82
C MET A 33 18.42 8.20 1.18
N LEU A 34 19.32 7.45 1.79
CA LEU A 34 20.67 7.92 2.12
C LEU A 34 21.64 7.76 0.92
N GLN A 35 21.21 7.11 -0.16
CA GLN A 35 22.02 6.93 -1.37
C GLN A 35 21.81 8.11 -2.33
N HIS A 36 22.88 8.81 -2.69
CA HIS A 36 22.82 10.05 -3.47
C HIS A 36 23.54 9.95 -4.83
N SER A 37 23.64 8.75 -5.41
CA SER A 37 24.30 8.59 -6.73
C SER A 37 23.33 8.88 -7.89
N ASP A 38 23.81 9.55 -8.94
CA ASP A 38 23.00 9.91 -10.12
C ASP A 38 22.33 8.69 -10.78
N LEU A 39 23.09 7.61 -10.92
CA LEU A 39 22.65 6.36 -11.55
C LEU A 39 21.55 5.66 -10.75
N TRP A 40 21.58 5.77 -9.42
CA TRP A 40 20.52 5.26 -8.55
C TRP A 40 19.29 6.15 -8.62
N ALA A 41 19.48 7.48 -8.57
CA ALA A 41 18.41 8.46 -8.57
C ALA A 41 17.53 8.33 -9.81
N GLN A 42 18.13 8.04 -10.97
CA GLN A 42 17.40 7.88 -12.24
C GLN A 42 16.71 6.52 -12.42
N ARG A 43 17.17 5.47 -11.71
CA ARG A 43 16.70 4.09 -11.96
C ARG A 43 15.70 3.59 -10.93
N LYS A 44 15.82 4.04 -9.68
CA LYS A 44 15.04 3.52 -8.54
C LYS A 44 14.71 4.57 -7.49
N GLY A 45 15.34 5.75 -7.53
CA GLY A 45 15.21 6.75 -6.49
C GLY A 45 13.79 7.28 -6.36
N GLU A 46 13.10 7.45 -7.48
CA GLU A 46 11.70 7.90 -7.54
C GLU A 46 10.74 6.90 -6.87
N THR A 47 10.94 5.59 -7.09
CA THR A 47 10.11 4.55 -6.46
C THR A 47 10.35 4.52 -4.95
N ALA A 48 11.62 4.59 -4.53
CA ALA A 48 11.98 4.56 -3.12
C ALA A 48 11.47 5.82 -2.39
N ALA A 49 11.52 6.99 -3.03
CA ALA A 49 10.97 8.24 -2.47
C ALA A 49 9.44 8.19 -2.37
N LEU A 50 8.75 7.69 -3.41
CA LEU A 50 7.30 7.52 -3.41
C LEU A 50 6.83 6.61 -2.28
N LEU A 51 7.48 5.46 -2.09
CA LEU A 51 7.10 4.48 -1.07
C LEU A 51 7.48 4.93 0.34
N THR A 52 8.60 5.63 0.50
CA THR A 52 8.95 6.27 1.77
C THR A 52 7.94 7.36 2.13
N GLY A 53 7.53 8.18 1.16
CA GLY A 53 6.47 9.17 1.34
C GLY A 53 5.15 8.53 1.74
N LEU A 54 4.74 7.45 1.07
CA LEU A 54 3.55 6.67 1.44
C LEU A 54 3.64 6.18 2.89
N ALA A 55 4.78 5.68 3.33
CA ALA A 55 5.01 5.23 4.70
C ALA A 55 4.82 6.37 5.72
N ILE A 56 5.37 7.55 5.43
CA ILE A 56 5.21 8.74 6.28
C ILE A 56 3.73 9.14 6.39
N VAL A 57 3.00 9.18 5.27
CA VAL A 57 1.57 9.54 5.31
C VAL A 57 0.74 8.47 6.04
N CYS A 58 1.13 7.20 5.97
CA CYS A 58 0.47 6.12 6.73
C CYS A 58 0.50 6.33 8.26
N LEU A 59 1.44 7.11 8.79
CA LEU A 59 1.43 7.50 10.22
C LEU A 59 0.17 8.27 10.60
N TRP A 60 -0.35 9.14 9.72
CA TRP A 60 -1.64 9.79 9.97
C TRP A 60 -2.80 8.80 9.99
N GLY A 61 -2.65 7.64 9.33
CA GLY A 61 -3.62 6.54 9.36
C GLY A 61 -3.85 5.98 10.76
N LEU A 62 -2.88 6.12 11.67
CA LEU A 62 -3.04 5.76 13.08
C LEU A 62 -4.09 6.63 13.78
N ARG A 63 -4.12 7.93 13.43
CA ARG A 63 -5.08 8.89 13.99
C ARG A 63 -6.41 8.89 13.24
N TYR A 64 -6.39 8.75 11.92
CA TYR A 64 -7.54 8.89 11.02
C TYR A 64 -7.72 7.67 10.07
N PRO A 65 -7.92 6.44 10.60
CA PRO A 65 -7.82 5.21 9.81
C PRO A 65 -8.84 5.10 8.66
N LEU A 66 -10.06 5.63 8.85
CA LEU A 66 -11.13 5.58 7.84
C LEU A 66 -10.98 6.64 6.76
N GLN A 67 -10.41 7.80 7.09
CA GLN A 67 -10.23 8.90 6.13
C GLN A 67 -9.12 8.58 5.14
N LEU A 68 -8.10 7.85 5.59
CA LEU A 68 -6.92 7.49 4.80
C LEU A 68 -7.00 6.12 4.12
N LEU A 69 -8.18 5.47 4.11
CA LEU A 69 -8.40 4.23 3.36
C LEU A 69 -7.92 4.27 1.90
N PRO A 70 -7.99 5.40 1.16
CA PRO A 70 -7.46 5.44 -0.19
C PRO A 70 -5.97 5.10 -0.28
N LEU A 71 -5.18 5.32 0.78
CA LEU A 71 -3.76 4.94 0.81
C LEU A 71 -3.57 3.42 0.86
N LEU A 72 -4.36 2.70 1.66
CA LEU A 72 -4.31 1.25 1.71
C LEU A 72 -4.87 0.62 0.42
N ILE A 73 -5.87 1.26 -0.20
CA ILE A 73 -6.36 0.86 -1.52
C ILE A 73 -5.28 1.07 -2.57
N PHE A 74 -4.60 2.22 -2.56
CA PHE A 74 -3.46 2.47 -3.42
C PHE A 74 -2.36 1.42 -3.22
N GLU A 75 -2.03 1.12 -1.96
CA GLU A 75 -1.06 0.10 -1.58
C GLU A 75 -1.37 -1.26 -2.19
N LEU A 76 -2.63 -1.69 -2.08
CA LEU A 76 -3.11 -2.93 -2.69
C LEU A 76 -3.02 -2.88 -4.22
N VAL A 77 -3.48 -1.78 -4.83
CA VAL A 77 -3.54 -1.63 -6.29
C VAL A 77 -2.16 -1.67 -6.91
N TRP A 78 -1.19 -0.91 -6.41
CA TRP A 78 0.13 -0.88 -7.03
C TRP A 78 0.84 -2.24 -6.92
N LYS A 79 0.65 -2.97 -5.81
CA LYS A 79 1.20 -4.32 -5.65
C LYS A 79 0.55 -5.32 -6.60
N VAL A 80 -0.77 -5.28 -6.75
CA VAL A 80 -1.49 -6.12 -7.72
C VAL A 80 -1.02 -5.82 -9.14
N VAL A 81 -0.91 -4.53 -9.51
CA VAL A 81 -0.42 -4.13 -10.82
C VAL A 81 1.00 -4.64 -11.04
N TRP A 82 1.90 -4.47 -10.07
CA TRP A 82 3.28 -4.96 -10.19
C TRP A 82 3.34 -6.49 -10.32
N LEU A 83 2.57 -7.24 -9.53
CA LEU A 83 2.52 -8.69 -9.62
C LEU A 83 2.01 -9.18 -10.98
N LEU A 84 0.95 -8.55 -11.51
CA LEU A 84 0.35 -8.98 -12.78
C LEU A 84 1.17 -8.52 -14.00
N ALA A 85 1.66 -7.29 -13.99
CA ALA A 85 2.33 -6.70 -15.14
C ALA A 85 3.83 -7.04 -15.23
N ILE A 86 4.48 -7.36 -14.11
CA ILE A 86 5.94 -7.59 -14.06
C ILE A 86 6.24 -8.99 -13.55
N ALA A 87 5.76 -9.38 -12.37
CA ALA A 87 6.14 -10.67 -11.79
C ALA A 87 5.59 -11.86 -12.59
N ALA A 88 4.32 -11.81 -12.99
CA ALA A 88 3.68 -12.88 -13.74
C ALA A 88 4.39 -13.18 -15.09
N PRO A 89 4.67 -12.20 -15.98
CA PRO A 89 5.39 -12.51 -17.21
C PRO A 89 6.82 -13.00 -16.97
N MET A 90 7.53 -12.47 -15.97
CA MET A 90 8.87 -12.97 -15.63
C MET A 90 8.85 -14.40 -15.07
N TRP A 91 7.81 -14.77 -14.31
CA TRP A 91 7.61 -16.14 -13.82
C TRP A 91 7.35 -17.10 -14.97
N LEU A 92 6.44 -16.74 -15.88
CA LEU A 92 6.14 -17.53 -17.08
C LEU A 92 7.35 -17.66 -18.02
N GLY A 93 8.20 -16.64 -18.06
CA GLY A 93 9.43 -16.64 -18.86
C GLY A 93 10.62 -17.32 -18.19
N GLY A 94 10.51 -17.79 -16.95
CA GLY A 94 11.61 -18.42 -16.22
C GLY A 94 12.78 -17.48 -15.89
N THR A 95 12.54 -16.17 -15.82
CA THR A 95 13.56 -15.13 -15.58
C THR A 95 13.51 -14.53 -14.17
N MET A 96 12.88 -15.26 -13.23
CA MET A 96 12.87 -14.87 -11.82
C MET A 96 14.29 -14.84 -11.26
N THR A 97 14.64 -13.70 -10.67
CA THR A 97 15.88 -13.55 -9.91
C THR A 97 15.54 -13.55 -8.42
N PRO A 98 16.49 -13.91 -7.53
CA PRO A 98 16.22 -13.94 -6.09
C PRO A 98 15.64 -12.63 -5.53
N GLY A 99 16.10 -11.47 -6.03
CA GLY A 99 15.57 -10.17 -5.60
C GLY A 99 14.13 -9.90 -6.08
N VAL A 100 13.75 -10.45 -7.23
CA VAL A 100 12.37 -10.36 -7.72
C VAL A 100 11.47 -11.29 -6.91
N GLU A 101 11.93 -12.49 -6.56
CA GLU A 101 11.19 -13.43 -5.70
C GLU A 101 10.90 -12.84 -4.31
N GLU A 102 11.88 -12.16 -3.70
CA GLU A 102 11.68 -11.45 -2.43
C GLU A 102 10.60 -10.36 -2.57
N THR A 103 10.65 -9.59 -3.66
CA THR A 103 9.64 -8.55 -3.94
C THR A 103 8.26 -9.17 -4.17
N VAL A 104 8.18 -10.30 -4.87
CA VAL A 104 6.94 -11.07 -5.07
C VAL A 104 6.37 -11.51 -3.73
N PHE A 105 7.19 -12.07 -2.85
CA PHE A 105 6.76 -12.48 -1.52
C PHE A 105 6.21 -11.30 -0.71
N ALA A 106 6.95 -10.19 -0.64
CA ALA A 106 6.52 -8.98 0.06
C ALA A 106 5.22 -8.38 -0.54
N CYS A 107 5.07 -8.43 -1.86
CA CYS A 107 3.86 -7.97 -2.54
C CYS A 107 2.67 -8.89 -2.26
N LEU A 108 2.86 -10.21 -2.35
CA LEU A 108 1.81 -11.20 -2.07
C LEU A 108 1.32 -11.10 -0.62
N MET A 109 2.23 -10.95 0.34
CA MET A 109 1.87 -10.71 1.74
C MET A 109 0.96 -9.49 1.89
N GLY A 110 1.28 -8.37 1.23
CA GLY A 110 0.41 -7.19 1.19
C GLY A 110 -0.93 -7.47 0.53
N VAL A 111 -0.93 -8.09 -0.65
CA VAL A 111 -2.15 -8.40 -1.41
C VAL A 111 -3.09 -9.35 -0.67
N VAL A 112 -2.56 -10.25 0.17
CA VAL A 112 -3.38 -11.14 1.01
C VAL A 112 -3.87 -10.41 2.27
N LEU A 113 -2.99 -9.68 2.97
CA LEU A 113 -3.33 -9.05 4.24
C LEU A 113 -4.24 -7.82 4.09
N THR A 114 -3.98 -6.95 3.10
CA THR A 114 -4.73 -5.69 2.93
C THR A 114 -6.23 -5.96 2.79
N PRO A 115 -6.71 -6.87 1.91
CA PRO A 115 -8.11 -7.27 1.83
C PRO A 115 -8.75 -7.75 3.12
N LEU A 116 -8.00 -8.47 3.96
CA LEU A 116 -8.56 -9.00 5.22
C LEU A 116 -8.85 -7.88 6.22
N VAL A 117 -8.03 -6.83 6.22
CA VAL A 117 -8.18 -5.69 7.12
C VAL A 117 -9.21 -4.68 6.61
N LEU A 118 -9.30 -4.49 5.30
CA LEU A 118 -10.10 -3.42 4.71
C LEU A 118 -11.61 -3.53 5.07
N PRO A 119 -12.25 -2.40 5.40
CA PRO A 119 -13.68 -2.36 5.68
C PRO A 119 -14.52 -2.37 4.39
N TRP A 120 -14.59 -3.51 3.70
CA TRP A 120 -15.24 -3.64 2.39
C TRP A 120 -16.66 -3.06 2.31
N ARG A 121 -17.50 -3.30 3.33
CA ARG A 121 -18.86 -2.72 3.40
C ARG A 121 -18.81 -1.19 3.44
N TYR A 122 -17.89 -0.61 4.21
CA TYR A 122 -17.69 0.83 4.27
C TYR A 122 -17.14 1.36 2.94
N ILE A 123 -16.16 0.68 2.33
CA ILE A 123 -15.56 1.06 1.05
C ILE A 123 -16.61 1.07 -0.07
N ALA A 124 -17.38 -0.01 -0.20
CA ALA A 124 -18.49 -0.13 -1.16
C ALA A 124 -19.48 1.03 -1.00
N TYR A 125 -19.84 1.36 0.24
CA TYR A 125 -20.77 2.45 0.51
C TYR A 125 -20.17 3.83 0.20
N HIS A 126 -18.95 4.12 0.66
CA HIS A 126 -18.36 5.46 0.59
C HIS A 126 -17.75 5.82 -0.76
N TYR A 127 -17.16 4.87 -1.48
CA TYR A 127 -16.45 5.14 -2.73
C TYR A 127 -17.27 4.78 -3.98
N PHE A 128 -18.16 3.78 -3.90
CA PHE A 128 -18.94 3.36 -5.07
C PHE A 128 -20.40 3.84 -5.03
N LYS A 129 -21.03 3.87 -3.85
CA LYS A 129 -22.46 4.21 -3.74
C LYS A 129 -22.73 5.70 -3.49
N LYS A 130 -21.81 6.41 -2.84
CA LYS A 130 -21.97 7.84 -2.52
C LYS A 130 -21.88 8.66 -3.80
N THR A 131 -22.80 9.62 -3.98
CA THR A 131 -22.78 10.54 -5.13
C THR A 131 -21.44 11.27 -5.19
N ALA A 132 -20.81 11.25 -6.36
CA ALA A 132 -19.59 12.00 -6.60
C ALA A 132 -19.79 13.50 -6.32
N GLN A 133 -18.73 14.16 -5.85
CA GLN A 133 -18.76 15.61 -5.71
C GLN A 133 -18.98 16.24 -7.09
N ARG A 134 -19.75 17.34 -7.12
CA ARG A 134 -20.03 18.06 -8.37
C ARG A 134 -18.74 18.69 -8.87
N TRP A 135 -18.47 18.52 -10.16
CA TRP A 135 -17.52 19.35 -10.88
C TRP A 135 -18.07 20.79 -10.84
N ARG A 136 -17.25 21.75 -10.40
CA ARG A 136 -17.54 23.18 -10.47
C ARG A 136 -16.56 23.83 -11.42
#